data_AF-A0A7S3UYC5-F1
#
_entry.id   AF-A0A7S3UYC5-F1
#
_cell.length_a   1.000
_cell.length_b   1.000
_cell.length_c   1.000
_cell.angle_alpha   90.00
_cell.angle_beta   90.00
_cell.angle_gamma   90.00
#
_symmetry.space_group_name_H-M   'P 1'
#
loop_
_entity.id
_entity.type
_entity.pdbx_description
1 polymer ?
#
loop_
_entity_poly.entity_id
_entity_poly.type
_entity_poly.pdbx_seq_one_letter_code
_entity_poly.pdbx_strand_id
1 'polypeptide(L)'
;MWKRKIMKTSKENVQSRLQGDSPELFRSNVATVWSWLSSLCGKNKQRYEKLCTKSKSGLTEVHEELCANAKILKETTWDKLKVRYVRAARKRRRSIKQGFRTKRDSVYNKMDEFRSELKEAVKDEWSVLKQVTRVNTQFLLDKATSAFLTFVLIAPLIAAIVYTCLKVPELLYGAVAYVSFLAVFLFKRLAMPSLKKNGVTYFSRRELTEEDVVQVKELLNRINVRSQGKPKQRLYTEEDREKPMFILSLDGGGIKGITVSEIINRICLEFPDFLDNVDLVAGCSTGSIVAAMLCSGYTPEEVSQTFRIAAPVVFRKTVWDSLKNLGEFLLSVAIT
;
A
#
# COMPACT_ATOMS: atom_id res chain seq x y z
N MET A 1 9.29 -0.83 -25.35
CA MET A 1 10.77 -0.85 -25.53
C MET A 1 11.56 -0.33 -24.32
N TRP A 2 10.92 0.14 -23.24
CA TRP A 2 11.61 0.67 -22.03
C TRP A 2 11.85 -0.37 -20.92
N LYS A 3 11.04 -1.43 -20.82
CA LYS A 3 11.20 -2.50 -19.80
C LYS A 3 12.41 -3.43 -19.98
N ARG A 4 13.05 -3.47 -21.15
CA ARG A 4 14.23 -4.34 -21.39
C ARG A 4 15.56 -3.70 -20.96
N LYS A 5 15.61 -2.38 -20.75
CA LYS A 5 16.88 -1.67 -20.42
C LYS A 5 17.25 -1.80 -18.94
N ILE A 6 16.26 -1.91 -18.04
CA ILE A 6 16.47 -1.97 -16.57
C ILE A 6 16.89 -3.39 -16.10
N MET A 7 16.44 -4.45 -16.78
CA MET A 7 16.83 -5.83 -16.41
C MET A 7 18.25 -6.21 -16.86
N LYS A 8 18.83 -5.53 -17.86
CA LYS A 8 20.18 -5.85 -18.35
C LYS A 8 21.26 -5.33 -17.39
N THR A 9 21.07 -4.14 -16.83
CA THR A 9 22.00 -3.50 -15.88
C THR A 9 22.05 -4.20 -14.52
N SER A 10 20.97 -4.90 -14.13
CA SER A 10 20.91 -5.66 -12.87
C SER A 10 21.64 -7.01 -12.95
N LYS A 11 21.62 -7.70 -14.10
CA LYS A 11 22.37 -8.96 -14.29
C LYS A 11 23.88 -8.73 -14.43
N GLU A 12 24.30 -7.68 -15.13
CA GLU A 12 25.72 -7.35 -15.32
C GLU A 12 26.41 -6.96 -13.99
N ASN A 13 25.68 -6.34 -13.05
CA ASN A 13 26.20 -5.97 -11.72
C ASN A 13 26.21 -7.12 -10.68
N VAL A 14 25.49 -8.21 -10.92
CA VAL A 14 25.47 -9.38 -10.03
C VAL A 14 26.48 -10.45 -10.46
N GLN A 15 26.76 -10.56 -11.76
CA GLN A 15 27.82 -11.44 -12.28
C GLN A 15 29.24 -10.93 -11.99
N SER A 16 29.46 -9.61 -11.93
CA SER A 16 30.77 -9.02 -11.60
C SER A 16 31.18 -9.16 -10.12
N ARG A 17 30.24 -9.46 -9.21
CA ARG A 17 30.50 -9.60 -7.77
C ARG A 17 30.70 -11.04 -7.28
N LEU A 18 30.57 -12.05 -8.15
CA LEU A 18 30.70 -13.47 -7.78
C LEU A 18 31.89 -14.18 -8.46
N GLN A 19 32.77 -13.44 -9.15
CA GLN A 19 34.02 -13.97 -9.75
C GLN A 19 35.29 -13.36 -9.14
N GLY A 20 35.21 -12.80 -7.92
CA GLY A 20 36.37 -12.28 -7.19
C GLY A 20 36.85 -13.24 -6.11
N ASP A 21 37.46 -14.35 -6.51
CA ASP A 21 38.51 -15.08 -5.77
C ASP A 21 38.94 -16.26 -6.63
N SER A 22 39.62 -15.91 -7.73
CA SER A 22 40.14 -16.84 -8.73
C SER A 22 41.29 -17.68 -8.14
N PRO A 23 41.36 -18.99 -8.45
CA PRO A 23 42.54 -19.85 -8.26
C PRO A 23 43.86 -19.23 -8.76
N GLU A 24 43.79 -18.19 -9.60
CA GLU A 24 44.92 -17.40 -10.10
C GLU A 24 45.64 -16.61 -9.01
N LEU A 25 44.97 -16.11 -7.97
CA LEU A 25 45.66 -15.40 -6.88
C LEU A 25 46.54 -16.36 -6.06
N PHE A 26 46.07 -17.60 -5.88
CA PHE A 26 46.85 -18.65 -5.24
C PHE A 26 48.01 -19.12 -6.14
N ARG A 27 47.77 -19.31 -7.44
CA ARG A 27 48.84 -19.65 -8.40
C ARG A 27 49.88 -18.54 -8.50
N SER A 28 49.46 -17.26 -8.49
CA SER A 28 50.34 -16.10 -8.49
C SER A 28 51.21 -16.07 -7.25
N ASN A 29 50.63 -16.20 -6.05
CA ASN A 29 51.40 -16.18 -4.81
C ASN A 29 52.35 -17.37 -4.68
N VAL A 30 51.95 -18.56 -5.14
CA VAL A 30 52.85 -19.74 -5.19
C VAL A 30 53.96 -19.53 -6.21
N ALA A 31 53.68 -18.94 -7.37
CA ALA A 31 54.69 -18.61 -8.38
C ALA A 31 55.67 -17.54 -7.89
N THR A 32 55.21 -16.53 -7.14
CA THR A 32 56.07 -15.50 -6.54
C THR A 32 56.98 -16.09 -5.47
N VAL A 33 56.45 -16.95 -4.60
CA VAL A 33 57.26 -17.65 -3.58
C VAL A 33 58.25 -18.61 -4.23
N TRP A 34 57.84 -19.32 -5.29
CA TRP A 34 58.73 -20.21 -6.05
C TRP A 34 59.84 -19.42 -6.76
N SER A 35 59.51 -18.30 -7.42
CA SER A 35 60.48 -17.40 -8.05
C SER A 35 61.48 -16.84 -7.04
N TRP A 36 61.01 -16.45 -5.85
CA TRP A 36 61.87 -15.97 -4.78
C TRP A 36 62.81 -17.05 -4.23
N LEU A 37 62.30 -18.28 -4.03
CA LEU A 37 63.10 -19.43 -3.59
C LEU A 37 64.11 -19.87 -4.66
N SER A 38 63.72 -19.88 -5.94
CA SER A 38 64.63 -20.17 -7.06
C SER A 38 65.71 -19.10 -7.23
N SER A 39 65.38 -17.81 -7.00
CA SER A 39 66.35 -16.71 -6.95
C SER A 39 67.36 -16.87 -5.80
N LEU A 40 66.90 -17.31 -4.62
CA LEU A 40 67.79 -17.61 -3.48
C LEU A 40 68.71 -18.80 -3.76
N CYS A 41 68.21 -19.86 -4.38
CA CYS A 41 69.05 -20.99 -4.83
C CYS A 41 70.05 -20.57 -5.92
N GLY A 42 69.65 -19.74 -6.89
CA GLY A 42 70.53 -19.26 -7.96
C GLY A 42 71.64 -18.34 -7.46
N LYS A 43 71.33 -17.42 -6.53
CA LYS A 43 72.32 -16.53 -5.92
C LYS A 43 73.31 -17.27 -5.00
N ASN A 44 72.85 -18.33 -4.34
CA ASN A 44 73.74 -19.21 -3.57
C ASN A 44 74.57 -20.14 -4.47
N LYS A 45 74.05 -20.60 -5.61
CA LYS A 45 74.80 -21.42 -6.58
C LYS A 45 76.02 -20.67 -7.14
N GLN A 46 75.89 -19.40 -7.52
CA GLN A 46 77.03 -18.57 -7.97
C GLN A 46 78.03 -18.27 -6.85
N ARG A 47 77.57 -18.16 -5.59
CA ARG A 47 78.44 -17.94 -4.42
C ARG A 47 79.15 -19.24 -4.02
N TYR A 48 78.51 -20.40 -4.18
CA TYR A 48 79.10 -21.72 -4.00
C TYR A 48 80.08 -22.09 -5.11
N GLU A 49 79.77 -21.82 -6.39
CA GLU A 49 80.69 -22.06 -7.52
C GLU A 49 81.96 -21.21 -7.42
N LYS A 50 81.89 -20.00 -6.84
CA LYS A 50 83.06 -19.16 -6.51
C LYS A 50 83.87 -19.64 -5.30
N LEU A 51 83.29 -20.45 -4.41
CA LEU A 51 83.98 -21.04 -3.24
C LEU A 51 84.53 -22.45 -3.54
N CYS A 52 83.89 -23.19 -4.45
CA CYS A 52 84.28 -24.55 -4.86
C CYS A 52 85.52 -24.62 -5.78
N THR A 53 86.04 -23.50 -6.28
CA THR A 53 87.31 -23.48 -7.02
C THR A 53 88.55 -23.59 -6.11
N LYS A 54 88.39 -23.68 -4.78
CA LYS A 54 89.53 -23.72 -3.83
C LYS A 54 89.63 -24.92 -2.87
N SER A 55 88.76 -25.91 -2.89
CA SER A 55 88.97 -27.17 -2.16
C SER A 55 87.96 -28.23 -2.61
N LYS A 56 88.42 -29.30 -3.27
CA LYS A 56 87.55 -30.28 -3.95
C LYS A 56 87.20 -31.53 -3.14
N SER A 57 87.70 -31.72 -1.91
CA SER A 57 87.53 -32.99 -1.19
C SER A 57 86.66 -32.96 0.07
N GLY A 58 86.22 -31.78 0.55
CA GLY A 58 85.36 -31.70 1.76
C GLY A 58 83.95 -31.15 1.52
N LEU A 59 83.63 -30.73 0.30
CA LEU A 59 82.41 -29.95 -0.01
C LEU A 59 81.21 -30.81 -0.44
N THR A 60 81.44 -32.06 -0.87
CA THR A 60 80.37 -32.99 -1.25
C THR A 60 79.55 -33.44 -0.04
N GLU A 61 80.21 -33.75 1.07
CA GLU A 61 79.56 -34.22 2.29
C GLU A 61 78.70 -33.12 2.94
N VAL A 62 79.22 -31.89 3.00
CA VAL A 62 78.47 -30.71 3.48
C VAL A 62 77.29 -30.37 2.55
N HIS A 63 77.42 -30.60 1.24
CA HIS A 63 76.32 -30.35 0.31
C HIS A 63 75.19 -31.38 0.47
N GLU A 64 75.54 -32.65 0.64
CA GLU A 64 74.56 -33.72 0.90
C GLU A 64 73.84 -33.52 2.24
N GLU A 65 74.56 -33.13 3.29
CA GLU A 65 73.96 -32.83 4.59
C GLU A 65 73.03 -31.60 4.53
N LEU A 66 73.42 -30.54 3.81
CA LEU A 66 72.56 -29.38 3.58
C LEU A 66 71.32 -29.72 2.76
N CYS A 67 71.43 -30.58 1.75
CA CYS A 67 70.29 -31.04 0.96
C CYS A 67 69.34 -31.92 1.78
N ALA A 68 69.86 -32.80 2.63
CA ALA A 68 69.07 -33.61 3.55
C ALA A 68 68.33 -32.74 4.57
N ASN A 69 69.03 -31.79 5.19
CA ASN A 69 68.44 -30.84 6.13
C ASN A 69 67.40 -29.93 5.46
N ALA A 70 67.63 -29.47 4.23
CA ALA A 70 66.65 -28.70 3.46
C ALA A 70 65.39 -29.51 3.13
N LYS A 71 65.53 -30.82 2.87
CA LYS A 71 64.39 -31.71 2.62
C LYS A 71 63.55 -31.92 3.90
N ILE A 72 64.21 -32.17 5.03
CA ILE A 72 63.55 -32.31 6.34
C ILE A 72 62.85 -31.00 6.73
N LEU A 73 63.50 -29.85 6.51
CA LEU A 73 62.89 -28.54 6.77
C LEU A 73 61.66 -28.33 5.87
N LYS A 74 61.74 -28.71 4.59
CA LYS A 74 60.63 -28.56 3.64
C LYS A 74 59.43 -29.40 4.07
N GLU A 75 59.64 -30.65 4.46
CA GLU A 75 58.55 -31.56 4.87
C GLU A 75 57.91 -31.12 6.20
N THR A 76 58.73 -30.84 7.22
CA THR A 76 58.21 -30.42 8.54
C THR A 76 57.53 -29.05 8.53
N THR A 77 58.00 -28.10 7.71
CA THR A 77 57.38 -26.78 7.61
C THR A 77 56.09 -26.85 6.79
N TRP A 78 56.04 -27.69 5.75
CA TRP A 78 54.85 -27.86 4.92
C TRP A 78 53.70 -28.51 5.68
N ASP A 79 53.97 -29.53 6.51
CA ASP A 79 52.92 -30.15 7.33
C ASP A 79 52.39 -29.20 8.40
N LYS A 80 53.26 -28.40 9.04
CA LYS A 80 52.83 -27.36 9.98
C LYS A 80 51.97 -26.28 9.30
N LEU A 81 52.33 -25.86 8.08
CA LEU A 81 51.54 -24.92 7.27
C LEU A 81 50.19 -25.52 6.84
N LYS A 82 50.17 -26.79 6.43
CA LYS A 82 48.96 -27.50 6.02
C LYS A 82 47.96 -27.62 7.17
N VAL A 83 48.43 -27.96 8.38
CA VAL A 83 47.58 -28.01 9.58
C VAL A 83 47.01 -26.62 9.93
N ARG A 84 47.83 -25.56 9.84
CA ARG A 84 47.36 -24.18 10.08
C ARG A 84 46.34 -23.73 9.04
N TYR A 85 46.57 -24.04 7.76
CA TYR A 85 45.64 -23.73 6.68
C TYR A 85 44.31 -24.47 6.83
N VAL A 86 44.33 -25.77 7.15
CA VAL A 86 43.10 -26.56 7.37
C VAL A 86 42.32 -26.05 8.59
N ARG A 87 42.99 -25.65 9.68
CA ARG A 87 42.32 -25.03 10.83
C ARG A 87 41.69 -23.68 10.46
N ALA A 88 42.41 -22.82 9.73
CA ALA A 88 41.89 -21.53 9.26
C ALA A 88 40.70 -21.70 8.32
N ALA A 89 40.78 -22.64 7.36
CA ALA A 89 39.70 -22.98 6.45
C ALA A 89 38.46 -23.52 7.18
N ARG A 90 38.63 -24.39 8.20
CA ARG A 90 37.53 -24.86 9.05
C ARG A 90 36.88 -23.73 9.85
N LYS A 91 37.67 -22.80 10.40
CA LYS A 91 37.16 -21.63 11.14
C LYS A 91 36.36 -20.71 10.20
N ARG A 92 36.86 -20.46 8.99
CA ARG A 92 36.17 -19.66 7.97
C ARG A 92 34.87 -20.33 7.49
N ARG A 93 34.87 -21.65 7.31
CA ARG A 93 33.66 -22.42 6.94
C ARG A 93 32.59 -22.41 8.04
N ARG A 94 32.98 -22.43 9.32
CA ARG A 94 32.04 -22.28 10.46
C ARG A 94 31.44 -20.88 10.52
N SER A 95 32.26 -19.84 10.36
CA SER A 95 31.79 -18.44 10.29
C SER A 95 30.83 -18.21 9.12
N ILE A 96 31.13 -18.75 7.94
CA ILE A 96 30.23 -18.69 6.77
C ILE A 96 28.92 -19.42 7.05
N LYS A 97 28.95 -20.65 7.59
CA LYS A 97 27.73 -21.39 7.97
C LYS A 97 26.89 -20.64 9.00
N GLN A 98 27.52 -19.96 9.95
CA GLN A 98 26.82 -19.18 10.97
C GLN A 98 26.18 -17.93 10.37
N GLY A 99 26.86 -17.24 9.44
CA GLY A 99 26.28 -16.13 8.67
C GLY A 99 25.11 -16.57 7.77
N PHE A 100 25.17 -17.77 7.18
CA PHE A 100 24.05 -18.32 6.42
C PHE A 100 22.86 -18.68 7.31
N ARG A 101 23.10 -19.22 8.52
CA ARG A 101 22.03 -19.48 9.50
C ARG A 101 21.36 -18.18 9.94
N THR A 102 22.11 -17.17 10.35
CA THR A 102 21.51 -15.88 10.77
C THR A 102 20.74 -15.20 9.63
N LYS A 103 21.24 -15.26 8.40
CA LYS A 103 20.53 -14.70 7.24
C LYS A 103 19.26 -15.48 6.89
N ARG A 104 19.30 -16.81 7.01
CA ARG A 104 18.13 -17.68 6.82
C ARG A 104 17.08 -17.47 7.90
N ASP A 105 17.50 -17.40 9.16
CA ASP A 105 16.60 -17.20 10.29
C ASP A 105 15.97 -15.79 10.24
N SER A 106 16.71 -14.77 9.76
CA SER A 106 16.14 -13.45 9.44
C SER A 106 15.08 -13.48 8.33
N VAL A 107 15.23 -14.32 7.31
CA VAL A 107 14.21 -14.50 6.26
C VAL A 107 12.98 -15.22 6.81
N TYR A 108 13.16 -16.25 7.64
CA TYR A 108 12.03 -16.94 8.28
C TYR A 108 11.27 -16.02 9.22
N ASN A 109 11.95 -15.21 10.03
CA ASN A 109 11.29 -14.23 10.90
C ASN A 109 10.46 -13.21 10.10
N LYS A 110 10.97 -12.73 8.97
CA LYS A 110 10.21 -11.84 8.06
C LYS A 110 9.02 -12.53 7.42
N MET A 111 9.12 -13.82 7.10
CA MET A 111 8.00 -14.59 6.57
C MET A 111 6.92 -14.83 7.61
N ASP A 112 7.29 -15.07 8.87
CA ASP A 112 6.33 -15.22 9.97
C ASP A 112 5.67 -13.89 10.33
N GLU A 113 6.40 -12.78 10.32
CA GLU A 113 5.86 -11.41 10.45
C GLU A 113 4.82 -11.13 9.34
N PHE A 114 5.18 -11.35 8.07
CA PHE A 114 4.26 -11.21 6.94
C PHE A 114 3.03 -12.13 7.03
N ARG A 115 3.20 -13.36 7.52
CA ARG A 115 2.08 -14.30 7.72
C ARG A 115 1.14 -13.83 8.83
N SER A 116 1.66 -13.13 9.83
CA SER A 116 0.89 -12.53 10.92
C SER A 116 0.06 -11.35 10.41
N GLU A 117 0.69 -10.46 9.64
CA GLU A 117 0.03 -9.33 8.97
C GLU A 117 -1.09 -9.79 8.03
N LEU A 118 -0.83 -10.84 7.21
CA LEU A 118 -1.84 -11.44 6.33
C LEU A 118 -3.02 -12.03 7.11
N LYS A 119 -2.77 -12.66 8.26
CA LYS A 119 -3.86 -13.23 9.08
C LYS A 119 -4.75 -12.15 9.67
N GLU A 120 -4.19 -11.04 10.13
CA GLU A 120 -5.01 -9.91 10.61
C GLU A 120 -5.74 -9.20 9.46
N ALA A 121 -5.07 -8.97 8.32
CA ALA A 121 -5.72 -8.38 7.15
C ALA A 121 -6.91 -9.22 6.64
N VAL A 122 -6.78 -10.55 6.61
CA VAL A 122 -7.87 -11.46 6.20
C VAL A 122 -8.97 -11.54 7.26
N LYS A 123 -8.64 -11.41 8.54
CA LYS A 123 -9.62 -11.39 9.64
C LYS A 123 -10.47 -10.12 9.60
N ASP A 124 -9.87 -9.00 9.26
CA ASP A 124 -10.57 -7.74 9.01
C ASP A 124 -11.49 -7.85 7.77
N GLU A 125 -11.01 -8.42 6.66
CA GLU A 125 -11.85 -8.66 5.48
C GLU A 125 -13.03 -9.61 5.77
N TRP A 126 -12.84 -10.63 6.61
CA TRP A 126 -13.91 -11.55 7.00
C TRP A 126 -14.97 -10.87 7.88
N SER A 127 -14.57 -9.91 8.71
CA SER A 127 -15.50 -9.08 9.48
C SER A 127 -16.34 -8.19 8.57
N VAL A 128 -15.71 -7.60 7.53
CA VAL A 128 -16.40 -6.82 6.50
C VAL A 128 -17.37 -7.70 5.71
N LEU A 129 -16.99 -8.93 5.35
CA LEU A 129 -17.86 -9.87 4.63
C LEU A 129 -19.08 -10.31 5.47
N LYS A 130 -18.90 -10.51 6.79
CA LYS A 130 -20.00 -10.75 7.74
C LYS A 130 -20.92 -9.54 7.88
N GLN A 131 -20.38 -8.33 7.82
CA GLN A 131 -21.17 -7.10 7.87
C GLN A 131 -21.98 -6.93 6.57
N VAL A 132 -21.36 -7.18 5.41
CA VAL A 132 -22.02 -7.14 4.10
C VAL A 132 -23.15 -8.17 4.00
N THR A 133 -22.95 -9.39 4.52
CA THR A 133 -23.99 -10.44 4.53
C THR A 133 -25.16 -10.09 5.46
N ARG A 134 -24.91 -9.52 6.65
CA ARG A 134 -25.97 -9.00 7.54
C ARG A 134 -26.77 -7.86 6.92
N VAL A 135 -26.10 -6.90 6.28
CA VAL A 135 -26.76 -5.79 5.59
C VAL A 135 -27.64 -6.30 4.45
N ASN A 136 -27.18 -7.32 3.70
CA ASN A 136 -27.98 -7.93 2.64
C ASN A 136 -29.21 -8.67 3.16
N THR A 137 -29.11 -9.39 4.28
CA THR A 137 -30.29 -10.06 4.88
C THR A 137 -31.33 -9.08 5.41
N GLN A 138 -30.88 -7.97 6.01
CA GLN A 138 -31.80 -6.94 6.54
C GLN A 138 -32.47 -6.17 5.41
N PHE A 139 -31.74 -5.90 4.32
CA PHE A 139 -32.30 -5.34 3.10
C PHE A 139 -33.37 -6.24 2.45
N LEU A 140 -33.16 -7.56 2.44
CA LEU A 140 -34.16 -8.51 1.95
C LEU A 140 -35.41 -8.53 2.85
N LEU A 141 -35.22 -8.47 4.17
CA LEU A 141 -36.33 -8.38 5.12
C LEU A 141 -37.12 -7.08 4.94
N ASP A 142 -36.46 -5.93 4.80
CA ASP A 142 -37.10 -4.63 4.58
C ASP A 142 -37.88 -4.59 3.25
N LYS A 143 -37.35 -5.25 2.21
CA LYS A 143 -38.08 -5.42 0.95
C LYS A 143 -39.31 -6.33 1.12
N ALA A 144 -39.18 -7.42 1.86
CA ALA A 144 -40.28 -8.34 2.10
C ALA A 144 -41.39 -7.69 2.93
N THR A 145 -41.05 -6.95 3.99
CA THR A 145 -42.03 -6.19 4.80
C THR A 145 -42.68 -5.08 4.00
N SER A 146 -41.92 -4.34 3.17
CA SER A 146 -42.50 -3.32 2.28
C SER A 146 -43.46 -3.91 1.25
N ALA A 147 -43.11 -5.06 0.65
CA ALA A 147 -44.00 -5.78 -0.27
C ALA A 147 -45.27 -6.27 0.44
N PHE A 148 -45.13 -6.81 1.64
CA PHE A 148 -46.25 -7.25 2.46
C PHE A 148 -47.19 -6.10 2.83
N LEU A 149 -46.65 -4.97 3.31
CA LEU A 149 -47.46 -3.79 3.66
C LEU A 149 -48.22 -3.25 2.44
N THR A 150 -47.55 -3.23 1.28
CA THR A 150 -48.17 -2.80 0.02
C THR A 150 -49.32 -3.74 -0.37
N PHE A 151 -49.15 -5.05 -0.19
CA PHE A 151 -50.20 -6.03 -0.45
C PHE A 151 -51.40 -5.84 0.49
N VAL A 152 -51.16 -5.65 1.79
CA VAL A 152 -52.22 -5.42 2.79
C VAL A 152 -53.00 -4.14 2.51
N LEU A 153 -52.35 -3.07 2.04
CA LEU A 153 -53.02 -1.81 1.72
C LEU A 153 -53.79 -1.84 0.40
N ILE A 154 -53.34 -2.62 -0.59
CA ILE A 154 -53.96 -2.70 -1.91
C ILE A 154 -55.13 -3.70 -1.95
N ALA A 155 -55.09 -4.76 -1.12
CA ALA A 155 -56.13 -5.80 -1.12
C ALA A 155 -57.57 -5.27 -0.91
N PRO A 156 -57.85 -4.33 0.01
CA PRO A 156 -59.19 -3.75 0.17
C PRO A 156 -59.63 -2.93 -1.05
N LEU A 157 -58.70 -2.23 -1.71
CA LEU A 157 -58.98 -1.47 -2.92
C LEU A 157 -59.38 -2.39 -4.07
N ILE A 158 -58.66 -3.51 -4.24
CA ILE A 158 -59.00 -4.54 -5.24
C ILE A 158 -60.39 -5.12 -4.93
N ALA A 159 -60.68 -5.46 -3.67
CA ALA A 159 -61.98 -5.99 -3.28
C ALA A 159 -63.11 -4.99 -3.57
N ALA A 160 -62.90 -3.71 -3.30
CA ALA A 160 -63.86 -2.64 -3.62
C ALA A 160 -64.08 -2.52 -5.14
N ILE A 161 -63.02 -2.52 -5.95
CA ILE A 161 -63.12 -2.47 -7.42
C ILE A 161 -63.89 -3.67 -7.96
N VAL A 162 -63.59 -4.88 -7.48
CA VAL A 162 -64.30 -6.11 -7.88
C VAL A 162 -65.78 -6.02 -7.49
N TYR A 163 -66.08 -5.57 -6.28
CA TYR A 163 -67.47 -5.39 -5.82
C TYR A 163 -68.25 -4.39 -6.69
N THR A 164 -67.64 -3.25 -7.05
CA THR A 164 -68.25 -2.26 -7.93
C THR A 164 -68.49 -2.81 -9.34
N CYS A 165 -67.52 -3.57 -9.88
CA CYS A 165 -67.66 -4.20 -11.20
C CYS A 165 -68.79 -5.24 -11.25
N LEU A 166 -69.05 -5.94 -10.14
CA LEU A 166 -70.19 -6.88 -10.04
C LEU A 166 -71.56 -6.17 -10.04
N LYS A 167 -71.61 -4.91 -9.62
CA LYS A 167 -72.85 -4.11 -9.59
C LYS A 167 -73.08 -3.32 -10.86
N VAL A 168 -72.03 -2.90 -11.56
CA VAL A 168 -72.10 -2.07 -12.78
C VAL A 168 -71.16 -2.67 -13.85
N PRO A 169 -71.66 -3.56 -14.71
CA PRO A 169 -70.81 -4.30 -15.66
C PRO A 169 -70.15 -3.40 -16.73
N GLU A 170 -70.70 -2.22 -16.99
CA GLU A 170 -70.15 -1.23 -17.93
C GLU A 170 -68.76 -0.71 -17.49
N LEU A 171 -68.46 -0.73 -16.19
CA LEU A 171 -67.17 -0.31 -15.65
C LEU A 171 -66.09 -1.40 -15.73
N LEU A 172 -66.46 -2.62 -16.11
CA LEU A 172 -65.54 -3.77 -16.11
C LEU A 172 -64.34 -3.56 -17.03
N TYR A 173 -64.56 -2.99 -18.22
CA TYR A 173 -63.47 -2.73 -19.18
C TYR A 173 -62.45 -1.72 -18.63
N GLY A 174 -62.92 -0.66 -17.97
CA GLY A 174 -62.04 0.32 -17.33
C GLY A 174 -61.25 -0.26 -16.15
N ALA A 175 -61.89 -1.10 -15.33
CA ALA A 175 -61.23 -1.77 -14.22
C ALA A 175 -60.17 -2.78 -14.68
N VAL A 176 -60.45 -3.56 -15.73
CA VAL A 176 -59.47 -4.49 -16.32
C VAL A 176 -58.27 -3.73 -16.86
N ALA A 177 -58.47 -2.65 -17.62
CA ALA A 177 -57.38 -1.82 -18.12
C ALA A 177 -56.52 -1.24 -16.98
N TYR A 178 -57.16 -0.73 -15.92
CA TYR A 178 -56.48 -0.20 -14.75
C TYR A 178 -55.66 -1.26 -14.01
N VAL A 179 -56.23 -2.44 -13.76
CA VAL A 179 -55.54 -3.56 -13.10
C VAL A 179 -54.38 -4.06 -13.95
N SER A 180 -54.51 -4.13 -15.28
CA SER A 180 -53.41 -4.48 -16.18
C SER A 180 -52.28 -3.46 -16.12
N PHE A 181 -52.58 -2.16 -16.12
CA PHE A 181 -51.57 -1.10 -15.95
C PHE A 181 -50.87 -1.18 -14.59
N LEU A 182 -51.64 -1.37 -13.52
CA LEU A 182 -51.11 -1.51 -12.17
C LEU A 182 -50.23 -2.77 -12.03
N ALA A 183 -50.64 -3.88 -12.64
CA ALA A 183 -49.86 -5.12 -12.67
C ALA A 183 -48.54 -4.94 -13.42
N VAL A 184 -48.54 -4.27 -14.59
CA VAL A 184 -47.30 -3.93 -15.31
C VAL A 184 -46.41 -3.00 -14.50
N PHE A 185 -46.99 -1.99 -13.82
CA PHE A 185 -46.25 -1.08 -12.95
C PHE A 185 -45.61 -1.81 -11.75
N LEU A 186 -46.37 -2.67 -11.07
CA LEU A 186 -45.89 -3.47 -9.95
C LEU A 186 -44.85 -4.50 -10.41
N PHE A 187 -45.06 -5.17 -11.55
CA PHE A 187 -44.08 -6.08 -12.15
C PHE A 187 -42.79 -5.33 -12.50
N LYS A 188 -42.88 -4.13 -13.10
CA LYS A 188 -41.71 -3.29 -13.37
C LYS A 188 -40.97 -2.93 -12.08
N ARG A 189 -41.70 -2.61 -11.00
CA ARG A 189 -41.11 -2.22 -9.71
C ARG A 189 -40.52 -3.40 -8.92
N LEU A 190 -41.15 -4.57 -8.99
CA LEU A 190 -40.77 -5.78 -8.24
C LEU A 190 -39.77 -6.66 -9.01
N ALA A 191 -40.02 -6.89 -10.30
CA ALA A 191 -39.22 -7.77 -11.16
C ALA A 191 -38.06 -7.05 -11.87
N MET A 192 -38.12 -5.73 -12.04
CA MET A 192 -36.93 -4.93 -12.37
C MET A 192 -36.46 -4.18 -11.11
N PRO A 193 -35.75 -4.84 -10.18
CA PRO A 193 -35.01 -4.11 -9.15
C PRO A 193 -34.11 -3.17 -9.93
N SER A 194 -34.37 -1.85 -9.83
CA SER A 194 -33.77 -0.80 -10.67
C SER A 194 -32.43 -1.28 -11.20
N LEU A 195 -32.35 -1.60 -12.49
CA LEU A 195 -31.12 -2.04 -13.14
C LEU A 195 -30.03 -1.15 -12.56
N LYS A 196 -29.17 -1.73 -11.70
CA LYS A 196 -28.14 -0.99 -10.98
C LYS A 196 -27.45 -0.21 -12.07
N LYS A 197 -27.65 1.11 -12.13
CA LYS A 197 -26.84 1.96 -13.00
C LYS A 197 -25.42 1.67 -12.57
N ASN A 198 -24.71 0.94 -13.43
CA ASN A 198 -23.46 0.28 -13.12
C ASN A 198 -22.52 1.25 -12.41
N GLY A 199 -22.13 0.92 -11.18
CA GLY A 199 -21.02 1.58 -10.49
C GLY A 199 -21.32 2.58 -9.38
N VAL A 200 -22.58 2.95 -9.10
CA VAL A 200 -22.88 3.85 -7.97
C VAL A 200 -23.57 3.06 -6.85
N THR A 201 -22.79 2.49 -5.94
CA THR A 201 -23.28 2.03 -4.65
C THR A 201 -23.70 3.25 -3.84
N TYR A 202 -25.01 3.50 -3.77
CA TYR A 202 -25.57 4.51 -2.87
C TYR A 202 -25.32 4.11 -1.42
N PHE A 203 -24.95 5.06 -0.58
CA PHE A 203 -24.78 4.81 0.85
C PHE A 203 -26.12 4.37 1.46
N SER A 204 -26.17 3.17 2.02
CA SER A 204 -27.28 2.74 2.87
C SER A 204 -27.37 3.67 4.08
N ARG A 205 -28.55 3.76 4.70
CA ARG A 205 -28.81 4.54 5.91
C ARG A 205 -27.82 4.09 7.01
N ARG A 206 -26.69 4.79 7.14
CA ARG A 206 -25.69 4.56 8.18
C ARG A 206 -25.90 5.63 9.23
N GLU A 207 -26.31 5.20 10.41
CA GLU A 207 -26.21 6.04 11.61
C GLU A 207 -24.74 6.07 12.04
N LEU A 208 -24.31 7.19 12.62
CA LEU A 208 -22.98 7.27 13.22
C LEU A 208 -22.92 6.22 14.32
N THR A 209 -21.93 5.33 14.23
CA THR A 209 -21.68 4.39 15.32
C THR A 209 -21.09 5.14 16.52
N GLU A 210 -21.16 4.57 17.71
CA GLU A 210 -20.46 5.14 18.88
C GLU A 210 -18.95 5.31 18.60
N GLU A 211 -18.36 4.41 17.82
CA GLU A 211 -16.98 4.51 17.35
C GLU A 211 -16.76 5.74 16.46
N ASP A 212 -17.66 6.01 15.51
CA ASP A 212 -17.59 7.20 14.66
C ASP A 212 -17.69 8.48 15.52
N VAL A 213 -18.55 8.50 16.54
CA VAL A 213 -18.72 9.63 17.46
C VAL A 213 -17.44 9.86 18.28
N VAL A 214 -16.83 8.80 18.79
CA VAL A 214 -15.54 8.87 19.50
C VAL A 214 -14.45 9.42 18.58
N GLN A 215 -14.34 8.92 17.35
CA GLN A 215 -13.36 9.40 16.38
C GLN A 215 -13.52 10.89 16.07
N VAL A 216 -14.76 11.36 15.89
CA VAL A 216 -15.05 12.78 15.67
C VAL A 216 -14.67 13.62 16.89
N LYS A 217 -14.98 13.16 18.11
CA LYS A 217 -14.60 13.86 19.35
C LYS A 217 -13.08 13.96 19.51
N GLU A 218 -12.37 12.87 19.25
CA GLU A 218 -10.90 12.85 19.29
C GLU A 218 -10.29 13.78 18.25
N LEU A 219 -10.85 13.81 17.04
CA LEU A 219 -10.41 14.71 15.98
C LEU A 219 -10.62 16.17 16.40
N LEU A 220 -11.81 16.54 16.88
CA LEU A 220 -12.11 17.87 17.41
C LEU A 220 -11.18 18.28 18.56
N ASN A 221 -10.86 17.35 19.47
CA ASN A 221 -9.94 17.64 20.57
C ASN A 221 -8.52 17.92 20.06
N ARG A 222 -8.01 17.14 19.09
CA ARG A 222 -6.71 17.38 18.45
C ARG A 222 -6.64 18.77 17.82
N ILE A 223 -7.71 19.20 17.16
CA ILE A 223 -7.79 20.53 16.55
C ILE A 223 -7.82 21.62 17.60
N ASN A 224 -8.62 21.45 18.66
CA ASN A 224 -8.69 22.44 19.74
C ASN A 224 -7.30 22.67 20.34
N VAL A 225 -6.57 21.59 20.65
CA VAL A 225 -5.18 21.66 21.14
C VAL A 225 -4.26 22.36 20.12
N ARG A 226 -4.34 22.02 18.82
CA ARG A 226 -3.51 22.65 17.79
C ARG A 226 -3.84 24.13 17.60
N SER A 227 -5.11 24.49 17.68
CA SER A 227 -5.59 25.85 17.46
C SER A 227 -5.17 26.82 18.58
N GLN A 228 -5.03 26.32 19.82
CA GLN A 228 -4.58 27.11 20.97
C GLN A 228 -3.12 27.58 20.86
N GLY A 229 -2.29 26.89 20.06
CA GLY A 229 -0.88 27.22 19.90
C GLY A 229 -0.53 27.95 18.59
N LYS A 230 -1.47 28.06 17.64
CA LYS A 230 -1.17 28.73 16.37
C LYS A 230 -1.21 30.24 16.54
N PRO A 231 -0.20 30.97 16.04
CA PRO A 231 -0.28 32.42 15.99
C PRO A 231 -1.52 32.80 15.19
N LYS A 232 -2.27 33.79 15.67
CA LYS A 232 -3.38 34.36 14.88
C LYS A 232 -2.79 34.77 13.53
N GLN A 233 -3.38 34.27 12.45
CA GLN A 233 -2.97 34.62 11.10
C GLN A 233 -2.94 36.15 11.03
N ARG A 234 -1.77 36.72 10.71
CA ARG A 234 -1.62 38.18 10.70
C ARG A 234 -2.55 38.74 9.61
N LEU A 235 -3.26 39.81 9.94
CA LEU A 235 -4.06 40.51 8.94
C LEU A 235 -3.12 41.06 7.85
N TYR A 236 -3.60 41.05 6.61
CA TYR A 236 -2.89 41.66 5.49
C TYR A 236 -2.64 43.14 5.77
N THR A 237 -1.37 43.59 5.71
CA THR A 237 -0.98 44.98 6.01
C THR A 237 -0.56 45.74 4.75
N GLU A 238 -0.41 47.07 4.83
CA GLU A 238 0.10 47.88 3.71
C GLU A 238 1.50 47.43 3.24
N GLU A 239 2.32 46.86 4.13
CA GLU A 239 3.63 46.30 3.79
C GLU A 239 3.55 45.06 2.90
N ASP A 240 2.40 44.37 2.90
CA ASP A 240 2.16 43.19 2.09
C ASP A 240 1.59 43.54 0.70
N ARG A 241 1.25 44.82 0.45
CA ARG A 241 0.63 45.29 -0.80
C ARG A 241 1.45 45.02 -2.05
N GLU A 242 2.77 45.12 -1.93
CA GLU A 242 3.72 44.89 -3.03
C GLU A 242 4.16 43.42 -3.14
N LYS A 243 3.73 42.55 -2.20
CA LYS A 243 4.08 41.12 -2.22
C LYS A 243 3.06 40.34 -3.06
N PRO A 244 3.51 39.34 -3.84
CA PRO A 244 2.60 38.46 -4.55
C PRO A 244 1.74 37.69 -3.55
N MET A 245 0.43 37.66 -3.78
CA MET A 245 -0.54 36.94 -2.95
C MET A 245 -0.78 35.53 -3.52
N PHE A 246 -0.59 34.51 -2.70
CA PHE A 246 -0.84 33.12 -3.05
C PHE A 246 -2.22 32.70 -2.61
N ILE A 247 -3.07 32.40 -3.59
CA ILE A 247 -4.48 32.05 -3.37
C ILE A 247 -4.68 30.56 -3.69
N LEU A 248 -5.16 29.80 -2.70
CA LEU A 248 -5.64 28.45 -2.88
C LEU A 248 -7.15 28.47 -3.12
N SER A 249 -7.59 28.21 -4.35
CA SER A 249 -9.02 28.18 -4.70
C SER A 249 -9.52 26.74 -4.79
N LEU A 250 -10.60 26.43 -4.06
CA LEU A 250 -11.15 25.09 -3.90
C LEU A 250 -12.56 24.99 -4.47
N ASP A 251 -12.71 24.23 -5.54
CA ASP A 251 -14.01 24.02 -6.19
C ASP A 251 -14.97 23.15 -5.37
N GLY A 252 -16.26 23.35 -5.61
CA GLY A 252 -17.32 22.50 -5.07
C GLY A 252 -17.42 21.14 -5.79
N GLY A 253 -18.14 20.19 -5.19
CA GLY A 253 -18.30 18.88 -5.84
C GLY A 253 -19.01 17.80 -5.02
N GLY A 254 -19.77 18.16 -3.98
CA GLY A 254 -20.45 17.20 -3.11
C GLY A 254 -19.44 16.31 -2.38
N ILE A 255 -19.53 14.99 -2.57
CA ILE A 255 -18.61 14.04 -1.93
C ILE A 255 -17.15 14.16 -2.41
N LYS A 256 -16.92 14.81 -3.56
CA LYS A 256 -15.58 15.00 -4.13
C LYS A 256 -14.65 15.89 -3.30
N GLY A 257 -15.15 16.51 -2.22
CA GLY A 257 -14.31 17.16 -1.22
C GLY A 257 -13.18 16.25 -0.71
N ILE A 258 -13.44 14.94 -0.59
CA ILE A 258 -12.41 13.93 -0.25
C ILE A 258 -11.24 13.96 -1.24
N THR A 259 -11.54 14.06 -2.54
CA THR A 259 -10.51 14.10 -3.59
C THR A 259 -9.70 15.38 -3.50
N VAL A 260 -10.35 16.52 -3.28
CA VAL A 260 -9.67 17.82 -3.09
C VAL A 260 -8.73 17.74 -1.89
N SER A 261 -9.18 17.25 -0.75
CA SER A 261 -8.36 17.08 0.45
C SER A 261 -7.18 16.14 0.25
N GLU A 262 -7.38 15.03 -0.48
CA GLU A 262 -6.32 14.06 -0.79
C GLU A 262 -5.26 14.63 -1.73
N ILE A 263 -5.67 15.43 -2.73
CA ILE A 263 -4.72 16.13 -3.61
C ILE A 263 -3.86 17.10 -2.79
N ILE A 264 -4.49 17.91 -1.93
CA ILE A 264 -3.76 18.84 -1.06
C ILE A 264 -2.84 18.06 -0.12
N ASN A 265 -3.30 16.92 0.43
CA ASN A 265 -2.47 16.07 1.28
C ASN A 265 -1.19 15.62 0.58
N ARG A 266 -1.30 15.16 -0.67
CA ARG A 266 -0.14 14.75 -1.47
C ARG A 266 0.80 15.91 -1.79
N ILE A 267 0.25 17.10 -2.05
CA ILE A 267 1.04 18.31 -2.23
C ILE A 267 1.81 18.61 -0.94
N CYS A 268 1.17 18.56 0.23
CA CYS A 268 1.82 18.81 1.51
C CYS A 268 2.85 17.73 1.89
N LEU A 269 2.68 16.49 1.44
CA LEU A 269 3.69 15.43 1.65
C LEU A 269 4.97 15.71 0.87
N GLU A 270 4.87 16.26 -0.34
CA GLU A 270 6.03 16.66 -1.16
C GLU A 270 6.58 18.02 -0.74
N PHE A 271 5.70 18.94 -0.34
CA PHE A 271 5.99 20.32 0.05
C PHE A 271 5.34 20.63 1.41
N PRO A 272 5.99 20.28 2.54
CA PRO A 272 5.43 20.42 3.89
C PRO A 272 4.95 21.84 4.22
N ASP A 273 5.66 22.85 3.71
CA ASP A 273 5.37 24.26 3.96
C ASP A 273 4.35 24.84 2.97
N PHE A 274 3.74 24.02 2.09
CA PHE A 274 2.84 24.50 1.03
C PHE A 274 1.71 25.37 1.58
N LEU A 275 1.02 24.91 2.63
CA LEU A 275 -0.10 25.64 3.23
C LEU A 275 0.35 26.88 4.03
N ASP A 276 1.59 26.88 4.54
CA ASP A 276 2.14 28.04 5.27
C ASP A 276 2.46 29.20 4.32
N ASN A 277 2.60 28.91 3.02
CA ASN A 277 2.79 29.91 1.96
C ASN A 277 1.48 30.36 1.29
N VAL A 278 0.32 29.88 1.76
CA VAL A 278 -0.99 30.30 1.22
C VAL A 278 -1.53 31.47 2.03
N ASP A 279 -1.67 32.63 1.39
CA ASP A 279 -2.18 33.84 2.02
C ASP A 279 -3.71 33.83 2.15
N LEU A 280 -4.39 33.22 1.16
CA LEU A 280 -5.85 33.17 1.10
C LEU A 280 -6.33 31.80 0.62
N VAL A 281 -7.24 31.20 1.38
CA VAL A 281 -7.98 30.00 0.94
C VAL A 281 -9.40 30.41 0.57
N ALA A 282 -9.76 30.26 -0.70
CA ALA A 282 -11.10 30.48 -1.22
C ALA A 282 -11.78 29.14 -1.52
N GLY A 283 -13.09 29.05 -1.32
CA GLY A 283 -13.81 27.81 -1.62
C GLY A 283 -15.28 28.01 -1.92
N CYS A 284 -15.84 27.13 -2.75
CA CYS A 284 -17.27 27.13 -3.12
C CYS A 284 -17.96 25.82 -2.72
N SER A 285 -19.14 25.88 -2.09
CA SER A 285 -19.91 24.70 -1.64
C SER A 285 -19.04 23.74 -0.79
N THR A 286 -18.84 22.49 -1.20
CA THR A 286 -17.91 21.57 -0.52
C THR A 286 -16.51 22.15 -0.37
N GLY A 287 -16.02 22.92 -1.35
CA GLY A 287 -14.73 23.58 -1.27
C GLY A 287 -14.66 24.62 -0.15
N SER A 288 -15.76 25.30 0.20
CA SER A 288 -15.78 26.22 1.34
C SER A 288 -15.69 25.49 2.67
N ILE A 289 -16.26 24.28 2.76
CA ILE A 289 -16.11 23.40 3.92
C ILE A 289 -14.64 22.98 4.07
N VAL A 290 -14.01 22.52 2.99
CA VAL A 290 -12.58 22.17 3.00
C VAL A 290 -11.73 23.38 3.39
N ALA A 291 -11.98 24.55 2.80
CA ALA A 291 -11.29 25.80 3.13
C ALA A 291 -11.43 26.14 4.61
N ALA A 292 -12.65 26.14 5.15
CA ALA A 292 -12.91 26.45 6.54
C ALA A 292 -12.20 25.50 7.50
N MET A 293 -12.16 24.19 7.19
CA MET A 293 -11.45 23.21 7.99
C MET A 293 -9.93 23.43 7.96
N LEU A 294 -9.35 23.67 6.78
CA LEU A 294 -7.91 23.97 6.67
C LEU A 294 -7.54 25.24 7.46
N CYS A 295 -8.32 26.31 7.32
CA CYS A 295 -8.14 27.55 8.08
C CYS A 295 -8.35 27.35 9.60
N SER A 296 -9.19 26.40 10.00
CA SER A 296 -9.37 26.00 11.40
C SER A 296 -8.23 25.13 11.93
N GLY A 297 -7.21 24.85 11.12
CA GLY A 297 -6.01 24.13 11.50
C GLY A 297 -6.08 22.61 11.30
N TYR A 298 -7.09 22.09 10.59
CA TYR A 298 -7.13 20.67 10.21
C TYR A 298 -6.00 20.37 9.21
N THR A 299 -5.38 19.19 9.33
CA THR A 299 -4.50 18.69 8.25
C THR A 299 -5.35 18.24 7.07
N PRO A 300 -4.81 18.25 5.83
CA PRO A 300 -5.53 17.72 4.67
C PRO A 300 -6.04 16.28 4.86
N GLU A 301 -5.26 15.44 5.55
CA GLU A 301 -5.67 14.09 5.93
C GLU A 301 -6.90 14.10 6.87
N GLU A 302 -6.88 14.91 7.94
CA GLU A 302 -7.99 15.04 8.88
C GLU A 302 -9.26 15.55 8.18
N VAL A 303 -9.12 16.45 7.20
CA VAL A 303 -10.26 16.88 6.36
C VAL A 303 -10.83 15.68 5.60
N SER A 304 -9.98 14.88 4.94
CA SER A 304 -10.42 13.71 4.20
C SER A 304 -11.11 12.67 5.10
N GLN A 305 -10.59 12.44 6.31
CA GLN A 305 -11.17 11.52 7.29
C GLN A 305 -12.53 12.01 7.77
N THR A 306 -12.66 13.31 8.06
CA THR A 306 -13.94 13.93 8.46
C THR A 306 -14.99 13.74 7.38
N PHE A 307 -14.65 13.96 6.10
CA PHE A 307 -15.58 13.71 5.00
C PHE A 307 -15.98 12.23 4.91
N ARG A 308 -15.07 11.28 5.13
CA ARG A 308 -15.41 9.84 5.12
C ARG A 308 -16.43 9.46 6.20
N ILE A 309 -16.32 10.08 7.38
CA ILE A 309 -17.23 9.85 8.50
C ILE A 309 -18.57 10.59 8.28
N ALA A 310 -18.53 11.86 7.86
CA ALA A 310 -19.72 12.70 7.75
C ALA A 310 -20.54 12.43 6.46
N ALA A 311 -19.90 12.01 5.37
CA ALA A 311 -20.56 11.87 4.08
C ALA A 311 -21.77 10.94 4.05
N PRO A 312 -21.74 9.73 4.67
CA PRO A 312 -22.91 8.86 4.71
C PRO A 312 -24.13 9.50 5.39
N VAL A 313 -23.87 10.41 6.35
CA VAL A 313 -24.90 11.13 7.08
C VAL A 313 -25.44 12.31 6.27
N VAL A 314 -24.53 13.13 5.72
CA VAL A 314 -24.86 14.36 4.99
C VAL A 314 -25.50 14.07 3.63
N PHE A 315 -24.96 13.11 2.88
CA PHE A 315 -25.46 12.73 1.55
C PHE A 315 -26.56 11.64 1.60
N ARG A 316 -27.23 11.51 2.75
CA ARG A 316 -28.41 10.66 2.91
C ARG A 316 -29.52 11.13 1.98
N LYS A 317 -30.07 10.20 1.18
CA LYS A 317 -31.35 10.46 0.49
C LYS A 317 -32.48 10.62 1.52
N THR A 318 -33.23 11.70 1.39
CA THR A 318 -34.45 11.90 2.16
C THR A 318 -35.62 11.17 1.51
N VAL A 319 -36.70 10.98 2.28
CA VAL A 319 -37.98 10.45 1.74
C VAL A 319 -38.51 11.40 0.65
N TRP A 320 -38.26 12.70 0.80
CA TRP A 320 -38.56 13.71 -0.20
C TRP A 320 -37.80 13.54 -1.51
N ASP A 321 -36.53 13.16 -1.47
CA ASP A 321 -35.77 12.84 -2.69
C ASP A 321 -36.38 11.62 -3.39
N SER A 322 -36.87 10.64 -2.63
CA SER A 322 -37.56 9.48 -3.19
C SER A 322 -38.91 9.85 -3.81
N LEU A 323 -39.62 10.82 -3.23
CA LEU A 323 -40.91 11.33 -3.74
C LEU A 323 -40.74 12.22 -4.99
N LYS A 324 -39.73 13.11 -5.01
CA LYS A 324 -39.42 13.94 -6.18
C LYS A 324 -39.06 13.11 -7.41
N ASN A 325 -38.24 12.08 -7.21
CA ASN A 325 -37.90 11.13 -8.28
C ASN A 325 -39.14 10.38 -8.80
N LEU A 326 -40.16 10.16 -7.96
CA LEU A 326 -41.43 9.56 -8.38
C LEU A 326 -42.25 10.54 -9.23
N GLY A 327 -42.28 11.82 -8.86
CA GLY A 327 -42.96 12.88 -9.61
C GLY A 327 -42.37 13.11 -11.01
N GLU A 328 -41.04 13.23 -11.11
CA GLU A 328 -40.35 13.38 -12.41
C GLU A 328 -40.54 12.15 -13.31
N PHE A 329 -40.58 10.96 -12.71
CA PHE A 329 -40.85 9.73 -13.44
C PHE A 329 -42.29 9.67 -13.95
N LEU A 330 -43.28 9.99 -13.13
CA LEU A 330 -44.68 10.05 -13.56
C LEU A 330 -44.91 11.10 -14.64
N LEU A 331 -44.24 12.26 -14.56
CA LEU A 331 -44.27 13.27 -15.61
C LEU A 331 -43.68 12.75 -16.92
N SER A 332 -42.53 12.07 -16.87
CA SER A 332 -41.91 11.55 -18.10
C SER A 332 -42.74 10.46 -18.76
N VAL A 333 -43.39 9.58 -17.98
CA VAL A 333 -44.33 8.56 -18.50
C VAL A 333 -45.63 9.17 -19.02
N ALA A 334 -46.13 10.26 -18.43
CA ALA A 334 -47.34 10.93 -18.92
C ALA A 334 -47.14 11.70 -20.23
N ILE A 335 -45.88 12.03 -20.58
CA ILE A 335 -45.51 12.76 -21.80
C ILE A 335 -45.13 11.80 -22.96
N THR A 336 -44.98 10.49 -22.70
CA THR A 336 -44.66 9.48 -23.74
C THR A 336 -45.90 8.68 -24.14
#